data_AF-A0A7X9DIB1-F1
#
_entry.id   AF-A0A7X9DIB1-F1
#
_cell.length_a   1.000
_cell.length_b   1.000
_cell.length_c   1.000
_cell.angle_alpha   90.00
_cell.angle_beta   90.00
_cell.angle_gamma   90.00
#
_symmetry.space_group_name_H-M   'P 1'
#
loop_
_entity.id
_entity.type
_entity.pdbx_description
1 polymer ?
#
loop_
_entity_poly.entity_id
_entity_poly.type
_entity_poly.pdbx_seq_one_letter_code
_entity_poly.pdbx_strand_id
1 'polypeptide(L)'
;GIAGIAYALFAIPMGALAHKIGRRKLIQTSLIALCVITGLFFAVSLFGPGVTAIKNSAFMVFLGLMFIYGVFWGSVITNSFPMLWQMSTFGNIGIYTGVYYLFSQSASILAPPITGLIIDFTKLFKPSIEYQYSGIFLFASMCMLAAFFVMKGVRHGEAEDKPLA
;
A
#
# COMPACT_ATOMS: atom_id res chain seq x y z
N GLY A 1 -10.85 -2.18 11.00
CA GLY A 1 -10.62 -3.56 10.52
C GLY A 1 -9.23 -4.04 10.90
N ILE A 2 -8.94 -5.34 10.75
CA ILE A 2 -7.69 -5.96 11.23
C ILE A 2 -6.41 -5.31 10.67
N ALA A 3 -6.44 -4.85 9.41
CA ALA A 3 -5.34 -4.12 8.80
C ALA A 3 -5.02 -2.78 9.53
N GLY A 4 -6.05 -2.07 9.99
CA GLY A 4 -5.87 -0.83 10.75
C GLY A 4 -5.29 -1.07 12.14
N ILE A 5 -5.67 -2.19 12.78
CA ILE A 5 -5.09 -2.60 14.06
C ILE A 5 -3.61 -2.93 13.89
N ALA A 6 -3.27 -3.74 12.88
CA ALA A 6 -1.89 -4.06 12.56
C ALA A 6 -1.06 -2.80 12.24
N TYR A 7 -1.60 -1.90 11.43
CA TYR A 7 -0.97 -0.59 11.19
C TYR A 7 -0.68 0.16 12.48
N ALA A 8 -1.69 0.34 13.35
CA ALA A 8 -1.53 1.10 14.58
C ALA A 8 -0.47 0.48 15.51
N LEU A 9 -0.47 -0.86 15.65
CA LEU A 9 0.49 -1.58 16.48
C LEU A 9 1.92 -1.47 15.95
N PHE A 10 2.09 -1.52 14.63
CA PHE A 10 3.40 -1.57 13.97
C PHE A 10 3.90 -0.21 13.46
N ALA A 11 3.12 0.87 13.61
CA ALA A 11 3.53 2.20 13.19
C ALA A 11 4.84 2.67 13.84
N ILE A 12 4.98 2.50 15.15
CA ILE A 12 6.18 2.88 15.92
C ILE A 12 7.37 1.95 15.59
N PRO A 13 7.24 0.60 15.67
CA PRO A 13 8.32 -0.31 15.29
C PRO A 13 8.86 -0.08 13.89
N MET A 14 7.98 0.09 12.90
CA MET A 14 8.38 0.27 11.51
C MET A 14 9.03 1.63 11.27
N GLY A 15 8.63 2.68 12.00
CA GLY A 15 9.32 3.97 11.98
C GLY A 15 10.75 3.87 12.55
N ALA A 16 10.92 3.18 13.68
CA ALA A 16 12.23 2.94 14.27
C ALA A 16 13.14 2.09 13.36
N LEU A 17 12.55 1.10 12.67
CA LEU A 17 13.28 0.28 11.70
C LEU A 17 13.75 1.09 10.49
N ALA A 18 12.96 2.05 10.04
CA ALA A 18 13.31 2.94 8.94
C ALA A 18 14.52 3.82 9.25
N HIS A 19 14.67 4.24 10.50
CA HIS A 19 15.85 5.00 10.94
C HIS A 19 17.14 4.16 10.89
N LYS A 20 17.06 2.83 11.03
CA LYS A 20 18.23 1.94 10.97
C LYS A 20 18.59 1.50 9.55
N ILE A 21 17.58 1.22 8.72
CA ILE A 21 17.77 0.62 7.39
C ILE A 21 17.80 1.68 6.27
N GLY A 22 17.22 2.85 6.52
CA GLY A 22 16.93 3.88 5.52
C GLY A 22 15.45 3.85 5.11
N ARG A 23 14.84 5.04 5.06
CA ARG A 23 13.39 5.21 4.80
C ARG A 23 13.02 4.75 3.41
N ARG A 24 13.83 5.08 2.41
CA ARG A 24 13.59 4.68 1.02
C ARG A 24 13.62 3.18 0.85
N LYS A 25 14.64 2.52 1.40
CA LYS A 25 14.79 1.05 1.33
C LYS A 25 13.61 0.35 1.99
N LEU A 26 13.19 0.82 3.17
CA LEU A 26 12.05 0.26 3.87
C LEU A 26 10.75 0.42 3.06
N ILE A 27 10.47 1.62 2.54
CA ILE A 27 9.29 1.86 1.68
C ILE A 27 9.33 0.96 0.45
N GLN A 28 10.47 0.83 -0.22
CA GLN A 28 10.62 -0.05 -1.38
C GLN A 28 10.36 -1.52 -1.03
N THR A 29 10.91 -2.03 0.08
CA THR A 29 10.64 -3.40 0.53
C THR A 29 9.18 -3.61 0.88
N SER A 30 8.54 -2.63 1.52
CA SER A 30 7.12 -2.66 1.87
C SER A 30 6.24 -2.65 0.61
N LEU A 31 6.59 -1.87 -0.42
CA LEU A 31 5.86 -1.84 -1.69
C LEU A 31 5.94 -3.18 -2.43
N ILE A 32 7.10 -3.85 -2.44
CA ILE A 32 7.23 -5.21 -2.98
C ILE A 32 6.35 -6.18 -2.19
N ALA A 33 6.42 -6.14 -0.86
CA ALA A 33 5.61 -7.01 0.01
C ALA A 33 4.12 -6.79 -0.24
N LEU A 34 3.67 -5.53 -0.35
CA LEU A 34 2.28 -5.17 -0.66
C LEU A 34 1.87 -5.64 -2.06
N CYS A 35 2.76 -5.55 -3.06
CA CYS A 35 2.52 -6.08 -4.40
C CYS A 35 2.30 -7.60 -4.37
N VAL A 36 3.12 -8.33 -3.60
CA VAL A 36 2.97 -9.79 -3.42
C VAL A 36 1.69 -10.11 -2.68
N ILE A 37 1.38 -9.44 -1.58
CA ILE A 37 0.17 -9.69 -0.77
C ILE A 37 -1.10 -9.42 -1.58
N THR A 38 -1.14 -8.32 -2.34
CA THR A 38 -2.28 -8.02 -3.23
C THR A 38 -2.39 -8.99 -4.40
N GLY A 39 -1.26 -9.47 -4.94
CA GLY A 39 -1.24 -10.56 -5.91
C GLY A 39 -1.74 -11.88 -5.31
N LEU A 40 -1.44 -12.17 -4.05
CA LEU A 40 -1.98 -13.33 -3.33
C LEU A 40 -3.49 -13.19 -3.10
N PHE A 41 -4.00 -12.00 -2.78
CA PHE A 41 -5.45 -11.78 -2.71
C PHE A 41 -6.12 -12.04 -4.06
N PHE A 42 -5.51 -11.61 -5.15
CA PHE A 42 -6.00 -11.90 -6.50
C PHE A 42 -6.02 -13.41 -6.77
N ALA A 43 -4.92 -14.12 -6.47
CA ALA A 43 -4.83 -15.57 -6.65
C ALA A 43 -5.84 -16.34 -5.78
N VAL A 44 -5.99 -15.97 -4.50
CA VAL A 44 -6.98 -16.58 -3.60
C VAL A 44 -8.40 -16.29 -4.09
N SER A 45 -8.67 -15.10 -4.60
CA SER A 45 -9.98 -14.77 -5.18
C SER A 45 -10.27 -15.57 -6.45
N LEU A 46 -9.26 -15.85 -7.28
CA LEU A 46 -9.41 -16.55 -8.56
C LEU A 46 -9.40 -18.08 -8.46
N PHE A 47 -8.64 -18.64 -7.53
CA PHE A 47 -8.45 -20.09 -7.41
C PHE A 47 -9.01 -20.67 -6.10
N GLY A 48 -9.26 -19.82 -5.10
CA GLY A 48 -9.73 -20.24 -3.78
C GLY A 48 -11.05 -21.01 -3.77
N PRO A 49 -12.07 -20.65 -4.58
CA PRO A 49 -13.32 -21.41 -4.62
C PRO A 49 -13.17 -22.85 -5.13
N GLY A 50 -12.15 -23.13 -5.95
CA GLY A 50 -11.84 -24.46 -6.47
C GLY A 50 -11.06 -25.35 -5.50
N VAL A 51 -10.54 -24.81 -4.39
CA VAL A 51 -9.70 -25.54 -3.43
C VAL A 51 -10.44 -25.69 -2.11
N THR A 52 -10.88 -26.91 -1.78
CA THR A 52 -11.71 -27.21 -0.60
C THR A 52 -11.07 -26.77 0.72
N ALA A 53 -9.75 -26.92 0.85
CA ALA A 53 -9.00 -26.47 2.04
C ALA A 53 -9.07 -24.95 2.21
N ILE A 54 -8.88 -24.19 1.13
CA ILE A 54 -8.95 -22.72 1.14
C ILE A 54 -10.38 -22.28 1.38
N LYS A 55 -11.38 -22.94 0.79
CA LYS A 55 -12.80 -22.61 0.99
C LYS A 55 -13.21 -22.66 2.47
N ASN A 56 -12.74 -23.66 3.22
CA ASN A 56 -13.06 -23.80 4.65
C ASN A 56 -12.30 -22.80 5.54
N SER A 57 -11.12 -22.33 5.13
CA SER A 57 -10.30 -21.39 5.90
C SER A 57 -10.17 -20.01 5.27
N ALA A 58 -10.98 -19.69 4.25
CA ALA A 58 -10.80 -18.51 3.40
C ALA A 58 -10.82 -17.22 4.22
N PHE A 59 -11.73 -17.15 5.18
CA PHE A 59 -11.85 -16.01 6.08
C PHE A 59 -10.62 -15.83 6.98
N MET A 60 -10.09 -16.91 7.56
CA MET A 60 -8.88 -16.85 8.40
C MET A 60 -7.64 -16.47 7.59
N VAL A 61 -7.49 -17.04 6.39
CA VAL A 61 -6.40 -16.69 5.47
C VAL A 61 -6.50 -15.22 5.06
N PHE A 62 -7.70 -14.75 4.73
CA PHE A 62 -7.94 -13.34 4.41
C PHE A 62 -7.60 -12.41 5.57
N LEU A 63 -8.02 -12.74 6.80
CA LEU A 63 -7.68 -11.95 7.99
C LEU A 63 -6.17 -11.92 8.26
N GLY A 64 -5.49 -13.06 8.14
CA GLY A 64 -4.03 -13.14 8.29
C GLY A 64 -3.30 -12.28 7.26
N LEU A 65 -3.68 -12.39 5.99
CA LEU A 65 -3.11 -11.56 4.92
C LEU A 65 -3.41 -10.07 5.13
N MET A 66 -4.62 -9.72 5.60
CA MET A 66 -5.00 -8.33 5.92
C MET A 66 -4.21 -7.77 7.10
N PHE A 67 -3.88 -8.60 8.09
CA PHE A 67 -3.01 -8.20 9.19
C PHE A 67 -1.61 -7.85 8.67
N ILE A 68 -1.01 -8.74 7.88
CA ILE A 68 0.32 -8.52 7.29
C ILE A 68 0.31 -7.30 6.35
N TYR A 69 -0.74 -7.16 5.53
CA TYR A 69 -0.97 -5.98 4.70
C TYR A 69 -0.92 -4.69 5.52
N GLY A 70 -1.60 -4.66 6.68
CA GLY A 70 -1.62 -3.50 7.57
C GLY A 70 -0.23 -3.09 8.09
N VAL A 71 0.63 -4.07 8.38
CA VAL A 71 2.01 -3.80 8.83
C VAL A 71 2.81 -3.07 7.75
N PHE A 72 2.81 -3.58 6.51
CA PHE A 72 3.58 -2.99 5.42
C PHE A 72 2.97 -1.69 4.91
N TRP A 73 1.65 -1.61 4.80
CA TRP A 73 0.94 -0.39 4.42
C TRP A 73 1.21 0.74 5.41
N GLY A 74 1.14 0.40 6.69
CA GLY A 74 1.49 1.28 7.78
C GLY A 74 2.90 1.84 7.68
N SER A 75 3.86 0.96 7.40
CA SER A 75 5.26 1.34 7.19
C SER A 75 5.45 2.32 6.03
N VAL A 76 4.72 2.17 4.92
CA VAL A 76 4.79 3.12 3.80
C VAL A 76 4.30 4.49 4.24
N ILE A 77 3.12 4.57 4.86
CA ILE A 77 2.52 5.85 5.29
C ILE A 77 3.39 6.55 6.33
N THR A 78 3.82 5.84 7.37
CA THR A 78 4.55 6.45 8.49
C THR A 78 5.91 7.03 8.08
N ASN A 79 6.52 6.50 7.02
CA ASN A 79 7.84 6.94 6.57
C ASN A 79 7.80 7.88 5.36
N SER A 80 6.70 7.94 4.60
CA SER A 80 6.60 8.78 3.41
C SER A 80 6.60 10.27 3.73
N PHE A 81 5.83 10.70 4.75
CA PHE A 81 5.76 12.11 5.12
C PHE A 81 7.09 12.66 5.66
N PRO A 82 7.75 11.99 6.63
CA PRO A 82 9.05 12.42 7.10
C PRO A 82 10.12 12.46 6.00
N MET A 83 10.08 11.53 5.04
CA MET A 83 11.00 11.51 3.90
C MET A 83 10.81 12.73 2.99
N LEU A 84 9.57 13.11 2.69
CA LEU A 84 9.29 14.31 1.90
C LEU A 84 9.71 15.58 2.65
N TRP A 85 9.42 15.62 3.95
CA TRP A 85 9.77 16.74 4.83
C TRP A 85 11.28 16.99 4.85
N GLN A 86 12.10 15.93 4.89
CA GLN A 86 13.56 16.05 4.83
C GLN A 86 14.11 16.61 3.51
N MET A 87 13.35 16.51 2.41
CA MET A 87 13.73 17.11 1.12
C MET A 87 13.35 18.60 1.02
N SER A 88 12.59 19.11 1.99
CA SER A 88 12.13 20.50 2.03
C SER A 88 13.05 21.37 2.89
N THR A 89 13.09 22.67 2.59
CA THR A 89 13.73 23.71 3.41
C THR A 89 12.67 24.46 4.21
N PHE A 90 13.07 25.19 5.26
CA PHE A 90 12.15 25.99 6.07
C PHE A 90 11.28 26.96 5.25
N GLY A 91 11.81 27.49 4.14
CA GLY A 91 11.08 28.40 3.26
C GLY A 91 10.03 27.74 2.37
N ASN A 92 10.10 26.42 2.12
CA ASN A 92 9.19 25.74 1.19
C ASN A 92 8.46 24.52 1.78
N ILE A 93 8.67 24.21 3.06
CA ILE A 93 8.01 23.14 3.82
C ILE A 93 6.48 23.10 3.66
N GLY A 94 5.84 24.28 3.62
CA GLY A 94 4.40 24.41 3.42
C GLY A 94 3.96 23.98 2.02
N ILE A 95 4.78 24.24 0.99
CA ILE A 95 4.51 23.82 -0.39
C ILE A 95 4.64 22.30 -0.49
N TYR A 96 5.71 21.71 0.05
CA TYR A 96 5.90 20.25 0.05
C TYR A 96 4.77 19.53 0.78
N THR A 97 4.39 20.04 1.96
CA THR A 97 3.26 19.52 2.75
C THR A 97 1.93 19.67 2.00
N GLY A 98 1.70 20.82 1.37
CA GLY A 98 0.50 21.08 0.57
C GLY A 98 0.38 20.13 -0.62
N VAL A 99 1.46 19.92 -1.37
CA VAL A 99 1.51 18.98 -2.50
C VAL A 99 1.26 17.55 -2.03
N TYR A 100 1.84 17.13 -0.89
CA TYR A 100 1.60 15.81 -0.30
C TYR A 100 0.12 15.57 -0.01
N TYR A 101 -0.51 16.49 0.73
CA TYR A 101 -1.91 16.34 1.09
C TYR A 101 -2.84 16.52 -0.10
N LEU A 102 -2.51 17.37 -1.06
CA LEU A 102 -3.28 17.50 -2.29
C LEU A 102 -3.38 16.14 -3.00
N PHE A 103 -2.25 15.49 -3.31
CA PHE A 103 -2.27 14.19 -3.99
C PHE A 103 -2.87 13.08 -3.12
N SER A 104 -2.57 13.03 -1.82
CA SER A 104 -3.12 12.01 -0.90
C SER A 104 -4.64 12.11 -0.78
N GLN A 105 -5.17 13.32 -0.64
CA GLN A 105 -6.61 13.53 -0.50
C GLN A 105 -7.32 13.36 -1.84
N SER A 106 -6.73 13.82 -2.96
CA SER A 106 -7.25 13.55 -4.30
C SER A 106 -7.32 12.05 -4.57
N ALA A 107 -6.28 11.27 -4.24
CA ALA A 107 -6.30 9.82 -4.38
C ALA A 107 -7.41 9.18 -3.54
N SER A 108 -7.63 9.67 -2.31
CA SER A 108 -8.70 9.17 -1.43
C SER A 108 -10.11 9.46 -1.97
N ILE A 109 -10.30 10.60 -2.64
CA ILE A 109 -11.56 10.97 -3.30
C ILE A 109 -11.79 10.14 -4.58
N LEU A 110 -10.72 9.89 -5.36
CA LEU A 110 -10.80 9.17 -6.64
C LEU A 110 -10.86 7.64 -6.48
N ALA A 111 -10.40 7.09 -5.35
CA ALA A 111 -10.34 5.65 -5.14
C ALA A 111 -11.72 4.96 -5.23
N PRO A 112 -12.81 5.43 -4.58
CA PRO A 112 -14.11 4.77 -4.67
C PRO A 112 -14.71 4.74 -6.09
N PRO A 113 -14.72 5.85 -6.86
CA PRO A 113 -15.18 5.81 -8.26
C PRO A 113 -14.35 4.87 -9.14
N ILE A 114 -13.02 4.92 -9.05
CA ILE A 114 -12.13 4.08 -9.87
C ILE A 114 -12.32 2.60 -9.54
N THR A 115 -12.33 2.25 -8.24
CA THR A 115 -12.54 0.87 -7.80
C THR A 115 -13.95 0.36 -8.17
N GLY A 116 -14.97 1.21 -8.07
CA GLY A 116 -16.33 0.90 -8.53
C GLY A 116 -16.38 0.57 -10.02
N LEU A 117 -15.76 1.41 -10.87
CA LEU A 117 -15.65 1.14 -12.31
C LEU A 117 -14.96 -0.19 -12.60
N ILE A 118 -13.87 -0.51 -11.90
CA ILE A 118 -13.15 -1.78 -12.08
C ILE A 118 -14.04 -2.98 -11.72
N ILE A 119 -14.82 -2.87 -10.63
CA ILE A 119 -15.79 -3.91 -10.24
C ILE A 119 -16.87 -4.05 -11.32
N ASP A 120 -17.40 -2.95 -11.84
CA ASP A 120 -18.44 -2.97 -12.87
C ASP A 120 -17.94 -3.56 -14.19
N PHE A 121 -16.70 -3.23 -14.59
CA PHE A 121 -16.02 -3.89 -15.71
C PHE A 121 -15.85 -5.40 -15.48
N THR A 122 -15.48 -5.81 -14.26
CA THR A 122 -15.33 -7.24 -13.92
C THR A 122 -16.68 -7.96 -13.98
N LYS A 123 -17.76 -7.31 -13.51
CA LYS A 123 -19.13 -7.83 -13.56
C LYS A 123 -19.67 -7.95 -15.00
N LEU A 124 -19.22 -7.12 -15.94
CA LEU A 124 -19.64 -7.17 -17.34
C LEU A 124 -19.38 -8.54 -17.98
N PHE A 125 -18.31 -9.23 -17.56
CA PHE A 125 -17.99 -10.58 -18.01
C PHE A 125 -18.87 -11.68 -17.37
N LYS A 126 -19.90 -11.30 -16.58
CA LYS A 126 -20.78 -12.17 -15.79
C LYS A 126 -20.04 -13.33 -15.08
N PRO A 127 -18.91 -13.06 -14.38
CA PRO A 127 -18.27 -14.11 -13.62
C PRO A 127 -19.14 -14.51 -12.42
N SER A 128 -18.98 -15.75 -11.94
CA SER A 128 -19.62 -16.20 -10.69
C SER A 128 -19.36 -15.19 -9.56
N ILE A 129 -20.31 -15.05 -8.63
CA ILE A 129 -20.28 -14.05 -7.53
C ILE A 129 -18.93 -14.01 -6.79
N GLU A 130 -18.28 -15.16 -6.69
CA GLU A 130 -17.00 -15.38 -6.02
C GLU A 130 -15.81 -14.61 -6.67
N TYR A 131 -15.89 -14.28 -7.96
CA TYR A 131 -14.80 -13.64 -8.72
C TYR A 131 -15.03 -12.15 -9.01
N GLN A 132 -16.16 -11.57 -8.60
CA GLN A 132 -16.53 -10.19 -8.97
C GLN A 132 -15.58 -9.13 -8.40
N TYR A 133 -14.82 -9.48 -7.36
CA TYR A 133 -13.90 -8.57 -6.67
C TYR A 133 -12.43 -8.86 -6.98
N SER A 134 -12.11 -9.80 -7.89
CA SER A 134 -10.71 -10.09 -8.20
C SER A 134 -10.02 -8.89 -8.87
N GLY A 135 -10.75 -8.14 -9.72
CA GLY A 135 -10.21 -7.01 -10.48
C GLY A 135 -9.57 -5.91 -9.62
N ILE A 136 -10.14 -5.60 -8.45
CA ILE A 136 -9.61 -4.58 -7.54
C ILE A 136 -8.27 -5.00 -6.89
N PHE A 137 -8.06 -6.29 -6.62
CA PHE A 137 -6.78 -6.77 -6.09
C PHE A 137 -5.67 -6.75 -7.14
N LEU A 138 -6.00 -7.10 -8.38
CA LEU A 138 -5.05 -6.98 -9.50
C LEU A 138 -4.67 -5.51 -9.72
N PHE A 139 -5.66 -4.62 -9.75
CA PHE A 139 -5.42 -3.18 -9.87
C PHE A 139 -4.53 -2.66 -8.74
N ALA A 140 -4.83 -3.02 -7.48
CA ALA A 140 -4.00 -2.64 -6.34
C ALA A 140 -2.56 -3.13 -6.48
N SER A 141 -2.35 -4.38 -6.91
CA SER A 141 -1.01 -4.93 -7.14
C SER A 141 -0.23 -4.15 -8.20
N MET A 142 -0.88 -3.80 -9.31
CA MET A 142 -0.30 -2.96 -10.36
C MET A 142 0.06 -1.56 -9.85
N CYS A 143 -0.78 -0.94 -9.03
CA CYS A 143 -0.49 0.34 -8.40
C CYS A 143 0.71 0.26 -7.44
N MET A 144 0.82 -0.79 -6.62
CA MET A 144 1.96 -0.99 -5.73
C MET A 144 3.26 -1.18 -6.51
N LEU A 145 3.20 -1.93 -7.61
CA LEU A 145 4.35 -2.12 -8.51
C LEU A 145 4.77 -0.81 -9.20
N ALA A 146 3.80 -0.03 -9.69
CA ALA A 146 4.07 1.28 -10.28
C ALA A 146 4.71 2.24 -9.25
N ALA A 147 4.16 2.29 -8.03
CA ALA A 147 4.70 3.07 -6.93
C ALA A 147 6.14 2.66 -6.60
N PHE A 148 6.46 1.35 -6.64
CA PHE A 148 7.81 0.86 -6.44
C PHE A 148 8.79 1.39 -7.50
N PHE A 149 8.40 1.41 -8.77
CA PHE A 149 9.23 1.98 -9.84
C PHE A 149 9.42 3.50 -9.68
N VAL A 150 8.39 4.24 -9.29
CA VAL A 150 8.50 5.67 -8.98
C VAL A 150 9.46 5.88 -7.81
N MET A 151 9.36 5.07 -6.76
CA MET A 151 10.22 5.15 -5.57
C MET A 151 11.68 4.81 -5.86
N LYS A 152 11.98 4.06 -6.92
CA LYS A 152 13.37 3.85 -7.37
C LYS A 152 14.01 5.13 -7.87
N GLY A 153 13.25 6.06 -8.45
CA GLY A 153 13.75 7.35 -8.94
C GLY A 153 14.13 8.35 -7.85
N VAL A 154 13.67 8.15 -6.61
CA VAL A 154 13.94 9.04 -5.48
C VAL A 154 15.40 8.90 -5.04
N ARG A 155 16.15 9.99 -4.91
CA ARG A 155 17.59 9.98 -4.55
C ARG A 155 17.93 10.65 -3.21
N HIS A 156 16.97 11.36 -2.60
CA HIS A 156 17.15 12.12 -1.36
C HIS A 156 16.03 11.78 -0.36
N GLY A 157 16.18 12.21 0.90
CA GLY A 157 15.20 12.01 1.98
C GLY A 157 15.51 10.80 2.88
N GLU A 158 16.77 10.39 2.95
CA GLU A 158 17.21 9.38 3.90
C GLU A 158 17.38 9.96 5.31
N ALA A 159 17.37 9.10 6.32
CA ALA A 159 17.59 9.51 7.71
C ALA A 159 18.97 10.16 7.94
N GLU A 160 19.95 9.86 7.08
CA GLU A 160 21.32 10.37 7.12
C GLU A 160 21.55 11.63 6.28
N ASP A 161 20.58 12.03 5.44
CA ASP A 161 20.72 13.25 4.65
C ASP A 161 20.70 14.45 5.59
N LYS A 162 21.78 15.25 5.57
CA LYS A 162 21.83 16.50 6.32
C LYS A 162 20.68 17.39 5.84
N PRO A 163 19.87 17.97 6.74
CA PRO A 163 18.92 19.01 6.33
C PRO A 163 19.71 20.09 5.61
N LEU A 164 19.27 20.46 4.40
CA LEU A 164 19.85 21.58 3.68
C LEU A 164 19.69 22.82 4.57
N ALA A 165 20.82 23.32 5.06
CA ALA A 165 20.93 24.53 5.88
C ALA A 165 20.40 25.75 5.13
#